data_AF-A0AAI8B4A2-F1
#
_entry.id   AF-A0AAI8B4A2-F1
#
_cell.length_a   1.000
_cell.length_b   1.000
_cell.length_c   1.000
_cell.angle_alpha   90.00
_cell.angle_beta   90.00
_cell.angle_gamma   90.00
#
_symmetry.space_group_name_H-M   'P 1'
#
loop_
_entity.id
_entity.type
_entity.pdbx_description
1 polymer ?
#
loop_
_entity_poly.entity_id
_entity_poly.type
_entity_poly.pdbx_seq_one_letter_code
_entity_poly.pdbx_strand_id
1 'polypeptide(L)'
;MSVPVGVQPYLDVRKGTTTVYSAPLVSPANLPGNLERGLTQTKLQSYSTTAWSIVVPATVVAPQYSFGIRYGNGASLDATPVKWARPARFTIGRLSLVLWPTAQDPTTSKVSISKLARDYFDSIPVSTLNYFDYTPLRLDYVILQGSSHPPRKYTKFADVVIDGASDLYGKVLKPLAIRVSLANTGRGLLIRDAKGAVVYGDSSPYSFGSYIGIGWFYDAAKGKYQDANTFGYSGGWTGWAATWNDPAGQCGNLFAHELGHSLGLSHFTTGTAKQWGIADEYPNDGVNGRNNPWGFDTMRNLFRTWYRVDANGPVLDRATGQPVGKHDPMNGGEDGNAVACYPQFTAYQAMKMQNWLDATPTLTDENGTPGVYRWNSTTLRYDSATAADGALRPAKIDIPVATLVGTLTANLTDGTSQIYPPLFAKSGNVFTLPNPFGSGLPAPYTDARYFVKIAYADGSVDYALIPDREITNATQLDSFSLNLELQRNPKRIQLFHAHKAYPAITEQDSDLIYTREINPPTIDQLPAPVVIGS
;
A
#
# COMPACT_ATOMS: atom_id res chain seq x y z
N MET A 1 -34.35 -18.94 11.63
CA MET A 1 -35.79 -19.07 11.34
C MET A 1 -35.94 -19.63 9.92
N SER A 2 -36.82 -20.60 9.67
CA SER A 2 -36.98 -21.22 8.35
C SER A 2 -38.09 -20.55 7.54
N VAL A 3 -37.83 -20.25 6.27
CA VAL A 3 -38.86 -19.78 5.33
C VAL A 3 -39.83 -20.93 5.06
N PRO A 4 -41.16 -20.73 5.16
CA PRO A 4 -42.13 -21.79 4.88
C PRO A 4 -42.00 -22.35 3.46
N VAL A 5 -42.33 -23.63 3.29
CA VAL A 5 -42.30 -24.29 1.98
C VAL A 5 -43.23 -23.56 1.01
N GLY A 6 -42.75 -23.29 -0.21
CA GLY A 6 -43.51 -22.61 -1.26
C GLY A 6 -43.57 -21.08 -1.16
N VAL A 7 -42.92 -20.47 -0.17
CA VAL A 7 -42.88 -19.02 0.01
C VAL A 7 -41.59 -18.44 -0.56
N GLN A 8 -41.70 -17.43 -1.43
CA GLN A 8 -40.56 -16.67 -1.96
C GLN A 8 -40.24 -15.48 -1.04
N PRO A 9 -39.09 -15.47 -0.34
CA PRO A 9 -38.64 -14.32 0.43
C PRO A 9 -38.07 -13.22 -0.47
N TYR A 10 -38.20 -11.96 -0.03
CA TYR A 10 -37.68 -10.75 -0.68
C TYR A 10 -36.80 -9.97 0.29
N LEU A 11 -35.76 -9.34 -0.23
CA LEU A 11 -35.03 -8.28 0.46
C LEU A 11 -35.65 -6.96 0.04
N ASP A 12 -36.20 -6.23 1.00
CA ASP A 12 -36.63 -4.85 0.84
C ASP A 12 -35.57 -3.93 1.48
N VAL A 13 -35.08 -2.94 0.73
CA VAL A 13 -34.20 -1.88 1.24
C VAL A 13 -34.95 -0.56 1.24
N ARG A 14 -34.93 0.13 2.37
CA ARG A 14 -35.74 1.32 2.61
C ARG A 14 -34.88 2.52 2.97
N LYS A 15 -35.30 3.70 2.51
CA LYS A 15 -34.80 5.00 2.99
C LYS A 15 -35.93 5.68 3.74
N GLY A 16 -35.86 5.69 5.06
CA GLY A 16 -37.02 6.04 5.90
C GLY A 16 -38.17 5.05 5.67
N THR A 17 -39.34 5.56 5.26
CA THR A 17 -40.54 4.74 4.99
C THR A 17 -40.64 4.25 3.55
N THR A 18 -39.79 4.74 2.64
CA THR A 18 -39.87 4.44 1.21
C THR A 18 -39.00 3.24 0.86
N THR A 19 -39.58 2.23 0.21
CA THR A 19 -38.81 1.12 -0.37
C THR A 19 -38.13 1.60 -1.65
N VAL A 20 -36.80 1.57 -1.66
CA VAL A 20 -35.97 2.05 -2.79
C VAL A 20 -35.40 0.90 -3.63
N TYR A 21 -35.36 -0.31 -3.06
CA TYR A 21 -34.95 -1.53 -3.74
C TYR A 21 -35.72 -2.70 -3.14
N SER A 22 -36.22 -3.60 -3.99
CA SER A 22 -36.84 -4.87 -3.56
C SER A 22 -36.50 -5.95 -4.57
N ALA A 23 -36.00 -7.09 -4.09
CA ALA A 23 -35.63 -8.18 -4.96
C ALA A 23 -35.80 -9.55 -4.29
N PRO A 24 -36.20 -10.59 -5.05
CA PRO A 24 -36.37 -11.94 -4.51
C PRO A 24 -35.01 -12.53 -4.11
N LEU A 25 -34.97 -13.23 -2.97
CA LEU A 25 -33.77 -13.99 -2.59
C LEU A 25 -33.66 -15.26 -3.45
N VAL A 26 -32.43 -15.65 -3.73
CA VAL A 26 -32.05 -16.90 -4.37
C VAL A 26 -32.20 -18.05 -3.39
N SER A 27 -32.84 -19.14 -3.85
CA SER A 27 -33.07 -20.34 -3.06
C SER A 27 -31.77 -21.08 -2.70
N PRO A 28 -31.75 -21.88 -1.62
CA PRO A 28 -30.55 -22.63 -1.20
C PRO A 28 -29.93 -23.54 -2.27
N ALA A 29 -30.73 -24.07 -3.19
CA ALA A 29 -30.26 -24.92 -4.29
C ALA A 29 -29.39 -24.16 -5.33
N ASN A 30 -29.48 -22.83 -5.35
CA ASN A 30 -28.85 -21.94 -6.34
C ASN A 30 -27.82 -21.00 -5.69
N LEU A 31 -27.33 -21.34 -4.49
CA LEU A 31 -26.26 -20.58 -3.85
C LEU A 31 -25.00 -20.54 -4.75
N PRO A 32 -24.22 -19.45 -4.67
CA PRO A 32 -22.89 -19.39 -5.24
C PRO A 32 -22.06 -20.64 -4.91
N GLY A 33 -21.26 -21.08 -5.88
CA GLY A 33 -20.32 -22.18 -5.68
C GLY A 33 -19.07 -21.76 -4.90
N ASN A 34 -18.11 -22.69 -4.78
CA ASN A 34 -16.81 -22.41 -4.18
C ASN A 34 -15.80 -22.04 -5.28
N LEU A 35 -14.98 -21.03 -5.03
CA LEU A 35 -13.87 -20.63 -5.90
C LEU A 35 -12.90 -21.78 -6.13
N GLU A 36 -12.59 -22.55 -5.08
CA GLU A 36 -11.68 -23.68 -5.12
C GLU A 36 -12.19 -24.86 -5.98
N ARG A 37 -13.44 -24.83 -6.47
CA ARG A 37 -13.90 -25.80 -7.48
C ARG A 37 -13.06 -25.73 -8.77
N GLY A 38 -12.45 -24.58 -9.07
CA GLY A 38 -11.53 -24.47 -10.20
C GLY A 38 -10.21 -25.24 -10.02
N LEU A 39 -9.94 -25.77 -8.82
CA LEU A 39 -8.73 -26.56 -8.53
C LEU A 39 -8.95 -28.06 -8.64
N THR A 40 -10.19 -28.55 -8.59
CA THR A 40 -10.48 -29.99 -8.47
C THR A 40 -11.76 -30.40 -9.19
N GLN A 41 -11.83 -31.66 -9.61
CA GLN A 41 -13.08 -32.27 -10.07
C GLN A 41 -13.87 -32.93 -8.94
N THR A 42 -13.26 -33.11 -7.76
CA THR A 42 -13.92 -33.68 -6.59
C THR A 42 -14.99 -32.71 -6.09
N LYS A 43 -16.18 -33.24 -5.79
CA LYS A 43 -17.28 -32.44 -5.25
C LYS A 43 -16.90 -31.86 -3.89
N LEU A 44 -16.86 -30.53 -3.81
CA LEU A 44 -16.63 -29.80 -2.56
C LEU A 44 -17.93 -29.63 -1.78
N GLN A 45 -17.81 -29.52 -0.45
CA GLN A 45 -18.94 -29.19 0.41
C GLN A 45 -19.47 -27.79 0.06
N SER A 46 -20.78 -27.67 -0.16
CA SER A 46 -21.45 -26.36 -0.33
C SER A 46 -21.41 -25.57 0.98
N TYR A 47 -21.29 -24.24 0.89
CA TYR A 47 -21.35 -23.35 2.06
C TYR A 47 -22.58 -23.61 2.94
N SER A 48 -23.75 -23.75 2.33
CA SER A 48 -25.00 -24.10 2.99
C SER A 48 -25.92 -24.88 2.04
N THR A 49 -26.86 -25.63 2.60
CA THR A 49 -27.96 -26.28 1.88
C THR A 49 -29.32 -25.70 2.25
N THR A 50 -29.35 -24.69 3.12
CA THR A 50 -30.58 -24.12 3.68
C THR A 50 -30.62 -22.59 3.65
N ALA A 51 -29.51 -21.92 3.35
CA ALA A 51 -29.43 -20.46 3.30
C ALA A 51 -30.03 -19.90 2.01
N TRP A 52 -30.85 -18.86 2.15
CA TRP A 52 -31.26 -18.00 1.03
C TRP A 52 -30.24 -16.87 0.87
N SER A 53 -29.99 -16.41 -0.34
CA SER A 53 -28.99 -15.36 -0.60
C SER A 53 -29.48 -14.31 -1.57
N ILE A 54 -28.89 -13.12 -1.53
CA ILE A 54 -29.04 -12.12 -2.58
C ILE A 54 -27.77 -11.28 -2.64
N VAL A 55 -27.41 -10.82 -3.85
CA VAL A 55 -26.37 -9.80 -4.01
C VAL A 55 -27.03 -8.44 -3.83
N VAL A 56 -26.55 -7.66 -2.87
CA VAL A 56 -27.02 -6.31 -2.62
C VAL A 56 -26.14 -5.32 -3.39
N PRO A 57 -26.71 -4.40 -4.18
CA PRO A 57 -25.93 -3.34 -4.81
C PRO A 57 -25.20 -2.47 -3.78
N ALA A 58 -23.91 -2.19 -3.99
CA ALA A 58 -23.09 -1.39 -3.07
C ALA A 58 -23.69 0.00 -2.78
N THR A 59 -24.37 0.60 -3.76
CA THR A 59 -25.01 1.92 -3.64
C THR A 59 -26.09 2.01 -2.56
N VAL A 60 -26.63 0.87 -2.10
CA VAL A 60 -27.61 0.81 -1.00
C VAL A 60 -27.04 0.22 0.29
N VAL A 61 -25.77 -0.20 0.30
CA VAL A 61 -25.04 -0.63 1.50
C VAL A 61 -24.46 0.61 2.19
N ALA A 62 -25.35 1.42 2.76
CA ALA A 62 -24.96 2.66 3.43
C ALA A 62 -25.90 2.99 4.61
N PRO A 63 -25.45 3.78 5.60
CA PRO A 63 -26.17 3.98 6.86
C PRO A 63 -27.56 4.60 6.77
N GLN A 64 -27.85 5.32 5.67
CA GLN A 64 -29.16 5.91 5.43
C GLN A 64 -30.25 4.89 5.03
N TYR A 65 -29.87 3.61 4.83
CA TYR A 65 -30.76 2.55 4.40
C TYR A 65 -30.98 1.51 5.50
N SER A 66 -32.20 0.99 5.58
CA SER A 66 -32.56 -0.18 6.39
C SER A 66 -32.94 -1.36 5.51
N PHE A 67 -32.74 -2.57 6.01
CA PHE A 67 -32.87 -3.82 5.27
C PHE A 67 -33.92 -4.69 5.95
N GLY A 68 -34.87 -5.23 5.20
CA GLY A 68 -35.91 -6.11 5.70
C GLY A 68 -36.06 -7.35 4.83
N ILE A 69 -36.08 -8.54 5.43
CA ILE A 69 -36.43 -9.77 4.73
C ILE A 69 -37.92 -10.02 4.91
N ARG A 70 -38.68 -9.85 3.83
CA ARG A 70 -40.13 -10.07 3.80
C ARG A 70 -40.44 -11.47 3.28
N TYR A 71 -41.35 -12.18 3.96
CA TYR A 71 -41.84 -13.49 3.53
C TYR A 71 -43.26 -13.77 4.06
N GLY A 72 -43.97 -14.66 3.38
CA GLY A 72 -45.32 -15.10 3.76
C GLY A 72 -46.35 -13.96 3.75
N ASN A 73 -47.27 -13.97 4.72
CA ASN A 73 -48.37 -13.00 4.84
C ASN A 73 -47.94 -11.64 5.42
N GLY A 74 -46.77 -11.12 5.01
CA GLY A 74 -46.26 -9.81 5.44
C GLY A 74 -45.35 -9.82 6.68
N ALA A 75 -44.85 -10.99 7.10
CA ALA A 75 -43.79 -11.04 8.10
C ALA A 75 -42.51 -10.39 7.54
N SER A 76 -41.85 -9.57 8.36
CA SER A 76 -40.60 -8.91 8.02
C SER A 76 -39.59 -9.15 9.14
N LEU A 77 -38.41 -9.63 8.79
CA LEU A 77 -37.26 -9.66 9.69
C LEU A 77 -36.38 -8.46 9.40
N ASP A 78 -35.96 -7.76 10.44
CA ASP A 78 -34.92 -6.75 10.29
C ASP A 78 -33.59 -7.44 9.95
N ALA A 79 -32.98 -7.00 8.86
CA ALA A 79 -31.70 -7.45 8.36
C ALA A 79 -30.70 -6.28 8.25
N THR A 80 -31.02 -5.15 8.87
CA THR A 80 -30.18 -3.95 8.85
C THR A 80 -28.86 -4.25 9.57
N PRO A 81 -27.70 -3.90 8.98
CA PRO A 81 -26.42 -4.04 9.65
C PRO A 81 -26.41 -3.33 11.01
N VAL A 82 -25.92 -4.02 12.04
CA VAL A 82 -25.88 -3.50 13.42
C VAL A 82 -24.86 -2.35 13.56
N LYS A 83 -23.82 -2.35 12.73
CA LYS A 83 -22.77 -1.33 12.70
C LYS A 83 -22.35 -1.06 11.26
N TRP A 84 -21.91 0.17 11.02
CA TRP A 84 -21.37 0.61 9.74
C TRP A 84 -19.91 1.03 9.92
N ALA A 85 -19.03 0.38 9.17
CA ALA A 85 -17.62 0.75 9.08
C ALA A 85 -17.43 1.90 8.10
N ARG A 86 -16.22 2.46 8.10
CA ARG A 86 -15.77 3.42 7.09
C ARG A 86 -15.87 2.80 5.69
N PRO A 87 -16.34 3.53 4.66
CA PRO A 87 -16.15 3.13 3.26
C PRO A 87 -14.68 3.37 2.87
N ALA A 88 -13.80 2.49 3.35
CA ALA A 88 -12.36 2.70 3.25
C ALA A 88 -11.86 2.54 1.80
N ARG A 89 -11.25 3.61 1.27
CA ARG A 89 -10.33 3.54 0.13
C ARG A 89 -8.92 3.17 0.61
N PHE A 90 -8.29 2.21 -0.07
CA PHE A 90 -6.90 1.85 0.14
C PHE A 90 -6.13 1.90 -1.19
N THR A 91 -4.89 2.38 -1.15
CA THR A 91 -4.06 2.60 -2.34
C THR A 91 -2.84 1.69 -2.33
N ILE A 92 -2.48 1.10 -3.46
CA ILE A 92 -1.24 0.33 -3.65
C ILE A 92 -0.47 0.91 -4.84
N GLY A 93 0.72 1.44 -4.58
CA GLY A 93 1.64 1.91 -5.62
C GLY A 93 2.81 0.95 -5.78
N ARG A 94 2.97 0.30 -6.93
CA ARG A 94 4.11 -0.59 -7.18
C ARG A 94 5.25 0.16 -7.86
N LEU A 95 6.44 0.01 -7.29
CA LEU A 95 7.68 0.64 -7.73
C LEU A 95 8.57 -0.45 -8.33
N SER A 96 9.02 -0.21 -9.56
CA SER A 96 9.93 -1.10 -10.28
C SER A 96 11.30 -0.46 -10.39
N LEU A 97 12.32 -1.11 -9.84
CA LEU A 97 13.72 -0.66 -9.89
C LEU A 97 14.56 -1.55 -10.81
N VAL A 98 15.41 -0.95 -11.64
CA VAL A 98 16.47 -1.64 -12.39
C VAL A 98 17.79 -0.94 -12.13
N LEU A 99 18.72 -1.65 -11.50
CA LEU A 99 20.07 -1.17 -11.19
C LEU A 99 21.07 -1.65 -12.24
N TRP A 100 21.84 -0.68 -12.77
CA TRP A 100 22.82 -0.85 -13.84
C TRP A 100 22.19 -1.49 -15.09
N PRO A 101 21.27 -0.77 -15.77
CA PRO A 101 20.60 -1.28 -16.95
C PRO A 101 21.59 -1.62 -18.07
N THR A 102 21.16 -2.49 -18.97
CA THR A 102 21.93 -2.97 -20.12
C THR A 102 21.17 -2.71 -21.41
N ALA A 103 21.70 -3.16 -22.55
CA ALA A 103 20.96 -3.09 -23.81
C ALA A 103 19.64 -3.90 -23.79
N GLN A 104 19.50 -4.87 -22.88
CA GLN A 104 18.31 -5.71 -22.74
C GLN A 104 17.94 -5.84 -21.26
N ASP A 105 17.06 -4.94 -20.80
CA ASP A 105 16.54 -4.96 -19.44
C ASP A 105 15.52 -6.09 -19.22
N PRO A 106 15.40 -6.61 -17.98
CA PRO A 106 14.37 -7.56 -17.63
C PRO A 106 12.98 -6.89 -17.62
N THR A 107 11.93 -7.69 -17.79
CA THR A 107 10.58 -7.26 -17.46
C THR A 107 10.50 -6.90 -15.98
N THR A 108 10.06 -5.69 -15.68
CA THR A 108 10.07 -5.20 -14.30
C THR A 108 8.89 -5.68 -13.47
N SER A 109 7.85 -6.24 -14.11
CA SER A 109 6.79 -7.00 -13.48
C SER A 109 6.39 -8.18 -14.35
N LYS A 110 6.08 -9.31 -13.71
CA LYS A 110 5.64 -10.55 -14.37
C LYS A 110 4.15 -10.84 -14.20
N VAL A 111 3.44 -10.05 -13.38
CA VAL A 111 2.01 -10.24 -13.10
C VAL A 111 1.26 -8.92 -13.30
N SER A 112 0.18 -8.96 -14.06
CA SER A 112 -0.60 -7.77 -14.38
C SER A 112 -1.28 -7.18 -13.14
N ILE A 113 -1.24 -5.86 -12.99
CA ILE A 113 -1.90 -5.17 -11.87
C ILE A 113 -3.41 -5.45 -11.82
N SER A 114 -4.07 -5.71 -12.96
CA SER A 114 -5.50 -6.05 -12.97
C SER A 114 -5.78 -7.38 -12.28
N LYS A 115 -4.89 -8.37 -12.42
CA LYS A 115 -5.03 -9.63 -11.69
C LYS A 115 -4.71 -9.45 -10.21
N LEU A 116 -3.62 -8.73 -9.89
CA LEU A 116 -3.23 -8.48 -8.51
C LEU A 116 -4.31 -7.69 -7.75
N ALA A 117 -4.81 -6.59 -8.32
CA ALA A 117 -5.85 -5.78 -7.71
C ALA A 117 -7.14 -6.56 -7.47
N ARG A 118 -7.64 -7.28 -8.48
CA ARG A 118 -8.88 -8.06 -8.34
C ARG A 118 -8.77 -9.11 -7.25
N ASP A 119 -7.69 -9.89 -7.26
CA ASP A 119 -7.53 -10.98 -6.29
C ASP A 119 -7.26 -10.44 -4.87
N TYR A 120 -6.64 -9.26 -4.73
CA TYR A 120 -6.37 -8.66 -3.42
C TYR A 120 -7.58 -7.96 -2.82
N PHE A 121 -8.39 -7.28 -3.64
CA PHE A 121 -9.61 -6.58 -3.21
C PHE A 121 -10.55 -7.50 -2.42
N ASP A 122 -10.76 -8.73 -2.90
CA ASP A 122 -11.60 -9.74 -2.22
C ASP A 122 -11.00 -10.30 -0.93
N SER A 123 -9.74 -9.96 -0.61
CA SER A 123 -9.02 -10.45 0.56
C SER A 123 -8.97 -9.44 1.71
N ILE A 124 -9.41 -8.18 1.49
CA ILE A 124 -9.31 -7.10 2.47
C ILE A 124 -10.65 -6.34 2.62
N PRO A 125 -10.97 -5.78 3.80
CA PRO A 125 -12.28 -5.15 4.04
C PRO A 125 -12.30 -3.67 3.61
N VAL A 126 -12.19 -3.41 2.31
CA VAL A 126 -12.19 -2.04 1.74
C VAL A 126 -13.38 -1.86 0.80
N SER A 127 -13.90 -0.63 0.69
CA SER A 127 -14.92 -0.30 -0.32
C SER A 127 -14.28 -0.02 -1.68
N THR A 128 -13.02 0.44 -1.69
CA THR A 128 -12.32 0.77 -2.92
C THR A 128 -10.83 0.46 -2.80
N LEU A 129 -10.28 -0.22 -3.79
CA LEU A 129 -8.84 -0.44 -3.96
C LEU A 129 -8.36 0.30 -5.20
N ASN A 130 -7.35 1.17 -5.05
CA ASN A 130 -6.64 1.80 -6.14
C ASN A 130 -5.24 1.20 -6.28
N TYR A 131 -5.00 0.36 -7.29
CA TYR A 131 -3.69 -0.25 -7.53
C TYR A 131 -3.10 0.28 -8.85
N PHE A 132 -1.95 0.91 -8.79
CA PHE A 132 -1.24 1.42 -9.95
C PHE A 132 0.27 1.12 -9.95
N ASP A 133 0.87 1.27 -11.13
CA ASP A 133 2.31 1.21 -11.35
C ASP A 133 2.90 2.62 -11.46
N TYR A 134 4.04 2.82 -10.81
CA TYR A 134 4.97 3.88 -11.20
C TYR A 134 5.74 3.48 -12.47
N THR A 135 6.21 4.47 -13.23
CA THR A 135 7.20 4.21 -14.29
C THR A 135 8.43 3.52 -13.71
N PRO A 136 9.03 2.53 -14.40
CA PRO A 136 10.23 1.88 -13.88
C PRO A 136 11.40 2.86 -13.72
N LEU A 137 12.01 2.86 -12.55
CA LEU A 137 13.21 3.62 -12.23
C LEU A 137 14.44 2.83 -12.68
N ARG A 138 15.14 3.34 -13.70
CA ARG A 138 16.38 2.77 -14.21
C ARG A 138 17.54 3.64 -13.75
N LEU A 139 18.49 3.03 -13.04
CA LEU A 139 19.61 3.74 -12.45
C LEU A 139 20.93 3.18 -12.96
N ASP A 140 21.67 3.98 -13.73
CA ASP A 140 23.06 3.68 -14.12
C ASP A 140 24.02 3.75 -12.92
N TYR A 141 23.56 4.34 -11.82
CA TYR A 141 24.33 4.46 -10.60
C TYR A 141 23.44 4.53 -9.37
N VAL A 142 24.01 4.16 -8.23
CA VAL A 142 23.43 4.40 -6.90
C VAL A 142 24.45 5.09 -6.00
N ILE A 143 23.98 6.01 -5.17
CA ILE A 143 24.76 6.59 -4.08
C ILE A 143 24.54 5.70 -2.85
N LEU A 144 25.61 5.06 -2.38
CA LEU A 144 25.55 4.22 -1.20
C LEU A 144 26.69 4.59 -0.25
N GLN A 145 26.44 4.37 1.03
CA GLN A 145 27.49 4.32 2.03
C GLN A 145 27.94 2.86 2.18
N GLY A 146 29.20 2.61 1.81
CA GLY A 146 29.93 1.38 2.19
C GLY A 146 30.21 1.37 3.70
N SER A 147 30.90 0.36 4.22
CA SER A 147 31.07 0.16 5.66
C SER A 147 31.50 1.43 6.44
N SER A 148 32.79 1.75 6.46
CA SER A 148 33.33 2.98 7.08
C SER A 148 33.69 4.05 6.04
N HIS A 149 33.33 3.83 4.78
CA HIS A 149 33.66 4.72 3.67
C HIS A 149 32.62 5.84 3.54
N PRO A 150 33.06 7.06 3.15
CA PRO A 150 32.14 8.11 2.72
C PRO A 150 31.16 7.61 1.65
N PRO A 151 29.94 8.14 1.60
CA PRO A 151 29.01 7.82 0.52
C PRO A 151 29.66 8.12 -0.83
N ARG A 152 29.47 7.22 -1.80
CA ARG A 152 29.98 7.43 -3.15
C ARG A 152 29.03 6.90 -4.21
N LYS A 153 29.29 7.29 -5.44
CA LYS A 153 28.58 6.83 -6.64
C LYS A 153 29.11 5.48 -7.10
N TYR A 154 28.23 4.49 -7.17
CA TYR A 154 28.52 3.15 -7.68
C TYR A 154 27.88 2.94 -9.05
N THR A 155 28.70 2.75 -10.08
CA THR A 155 28.27 2.54 -11.47
C THR A 155 28.26 1.06 -11.89
N LYS A 156 28.62 0.15 -10.97
CA LYS A 156 28.53 -1.31 -11.17
C LYS A 156 28.44 -2.04 -9.83
N PHE A 157 27.78 -3.20 -9.83
CA PHE A 157 27.59 -4.02 -8.62
C PHE A 157 28.90 -4.55 -8.02
N ALA A 158 29.91 -4.85 -8.85
CA ALA A 158 31.18 -5.38 -8.35
C ALA A 158 31.85 -4.45 -7.32
N ASP A 159 31.77 -3.13 -7.53
CA ASP A 159 32.32 -2.15 -6.59
C ASP A 159 31.51 -2.07 -5.30
N VAL A 160 30.19 -2.28 -5.37
CA VAL A 160 29.31 -2.35 -4.20
C VAL A 160 29.71 -3.53 -3.31
N VAL A 161 30.07 -4.67 -3.90
CA VAL A 161 30.55 -5.85 -3.17
C VAL A 161 31.90 -5.59 -2.53
N ILE A 162 32.85 -5.00 -3.27
CA ILE A 162 34.20 -4.68 -2.77
C ILE A 162 34.13 -3.80 -1.51
N ASP A 163 33.21 -2.84 -1.48
CA ASP A 163 33.07 -1.88 -0.37
C ASP A 163 32.11 -2.36 0.74
N GLY A 164 31.68 -3.63 0.70
CA GLY A 164 30.81 -4.21 1.73
C GLY A 164 29.38 -3.64 1.75
N ALA A 165 28.89 -3.12 0.62
CA ALA A 165 27.57 -2.52 0.47
C ALA A 165 26.56 -3.42 -0.26
N SER A 166 26.81 -4.73 -0.34
CA SER A 166 26.06 -5.69 -1.17
C SER A 166 24.60 -5.93 -0.75
N ASP A 167 24.16 -5.43 0.40
CA ASP A 167 22.76 -5.44 0.82
C ASP A 167 21.93 -4.40 0.05
N LEU A 168 21.60 -4.72 -1.20
CA LEU A 168 20.76 -3.86 -2.05
C LEU A 168 19.32 -3.76 -1.54
N TYR A 169 18.84 -4.80 -0.84
CA TYR A 169 17.54 -4.79 -0.20
C TYR A 169 17.45 -3.66 0.83
N GLY A 170 18.33 -3.69 1.84
CA GLY A 170 18.33 -2.74 2.95
C GLY A 170 18.87 -1.36 2.61
N LYS A 171 19.72 -1.23 1.58
CA LYS A 171 20.35 0.05 1.19
C LYS A 171 19.69 0.75 0.00
N VAL A 172 18.92 0.06 -0.83
CA VAL A 172 18.29 0.66 -2.03
C VAL A 172 16.81 0.38 -2.10
N LEU A 173 16.40 -0.89 -2.18
CA LEU A 173 15.02 -1.27 -2.49
C LEU A 173 14.02 -0.81 -1.41
N LYS A 174 14.28 -1.20 -0.15
CA LYS A 174 13.46 -0.81 1.00
C LYS A 174 13.47 0.72 1.21
N PRO A 175 14.63 1.41 1.25
CA PRO A 175 14.66 2.87 1.37
C PRO A 175 13.88 3.60 0.27
N LEU A 176 13.90 3.10 -0.98
CA LEU A 176 13.12 3.68 -2.07
C LEU A 176 11.61 3.58 -1.80
N ALA A 177 11.12 2.40 -1.41
CA ALA A 177 9.71 2.20 -1.06
C ALA A 177 9.25 3.11 0.10
N ILE A 178 10.08 3.21 1.14
CA ILE A 178 9.85 4.12 2.28
C ILE A 178 9.79 5.57 1.81
N ARG A 179 10.75 6.04 0.99
CA ARG A 179 10.78 7.43 0.54
C ARG A 179 9.58 7.79 -0.34
N VAL A 180 9.13 6.88 -1.20
CA VAL A 180 7.89 7.12 -1.96
C VAL A 180 6.65 7.13 -1.04
N SER A 181 6.59 6.28 -0.02
CA SER A 181 5.55 6.36 1.02
C SER A 181 5.56 7.69 1.75
N LEU A 182 6.73 8.16 2.18
CA LEU A 182 6.89 9.45 2.85
C LEU A 182 6.47 10.61 1.94
N ALA A 183 6.86 10.60 0.66
CA ALA A 183 6.45 11.60 -0.32
C ALA A 183 4.92 11.68 -0.46
N ASN A 184 4.23 10.53 -0.44
CA ASN A 184 2.78 10.45 -0.56
C ASN A 184 2.02 10.66 0.75
N THR A 185 2.73 10.76 1.88
CA THR A 185 2.13 11.04 3.20
C THR A 185 2.53 12.42 3.74
N GLY A 186 3.13 13.26 2.91
CA GLY A 186 3.54 14.62 3.29
C GLY A 186 4.77 14.64 4.20
N ARG A 187 5.41 13.50 4.40
CA ARG A 187 6.57 13.33 5.29
C ARG A 187 7.88 13.15 4.51
N GLY A 188 7.84 13.34 3.19
CA GLY A 188 8.98 13.06 2.31
C GLY A 188 10.24 13.87 2.61
N LEU A 189 10.08 15.09 3.13
CA LEU A 189 11.19 15.96 3.54
C LEU A 189 11.75 15.59 4.92
N LEU A 190 11.04 14.81 5.74
CA LEU A 190 11.54 14.39 7.05
C LEU A 190 12.70 13.41 6.88
N ILE A 191 13.88 13.83 7.33
CA ILE A 191 15.08 13.00 7.36
C ILE A 191 15.23 12.29 8.71
N ARG A 192 14.83 12.96 9.78
CA ARG A 192 14.95 12.48 11.17
C ARG A 192 13.59 12.38 11.84
N ASP A 193 13.46 11.42 12.75
CA ASP A 193 12.29 11.30 13.63
C ASP A 193 12.32 12.31 14.79
N ALA A 194 11.28 12.30 15.62
CA ALA A 194 11.19 13.18 16.79
C ALA A 194 12.31 12.95 17.83
N LYS A 195 13.02 11.82 17.77
CA LYS A 195 14.17 11.50 18.65
C LYS A 195 15.51 11.86 18.00
N GLY A 196 15.50 12.43 16.79
CA GLY A 196 16.69 12.82 16.03
C GLY A 196 17.37 11.68 15.29
N ALA A 197 16.80 10.47 15.30
CA ALA A 197 17.34 9.34 14.54
C ALA A 197 16.96 9.47 13.07
N VAL A 198 17.85 9.07 12.15
CA VAL A 198 17.50 9.00 10.72
C VAL A 198 16.30 8.06 10.56
N VAL A 199 15.31 8.49 9.78
CA VAL A 199 14.14 7.68 9.46
C VAL A 199 14.60 6.48 8.63
N TYR A 200 14.85 5.37 9.33
CA TYR A 200 15.23 4.08 8.78
C TYR A 200 14.17 3.06 9.16
N GLY A 201 13.31 2.73 8.20
CA GLY A 201 12.00 2.15 8.50
C GLY A 201 10.98 3.25 8.78
N ASP A 202 9.74 3.02 8.33
CA ASP A 202 8.64 3.93 8.55
C ASP A 202 7.38 3.15 8.92
N SER A 203 6.52 3.78 9.70
CA SER A 203 5.17 3.32 10.00
C SER A 203 4.27 4.51 9.71
N SER A 204 3.68 4.52 8.52
CA SER A 204 2.73 5.56 8.11
C SER A 204 1.68 5.78 9.20
N PRO A 205 1.46 7.03 9.65
CA PRO A 205 0.39 7.38 10.58
C PRO A 205 -0.98 7.37 9.91
N TYR A 206 -1.01 7.17 8.59
CA TYR A 206 -2.22 7.21 7.78
C TYR A 206 -2.56 5.85 7.18
N SER A 207 -3.85 5.56 7.13
CA SER A 207 -4.43 4.38 6.51
C SER A 207 -4.73 4.55 5.01
N PHE A 208 -3.96 5.39 4.32
CA PHE A 208 -4.19 5.75 2.92
C PHE A 208 -3.80 4.63 1.94
N GLY A 209 -2.69 3.94 2.18
CA GLY A 209 -2.15 2.98 1.23
C GLY A 209 -0.75 2.47 1.57
N SER A 210 -0.20 1.67 0.66
CA SER A 210 1.15 1.10 0.76
C SER A 210 1.91 1.18 -0.58
N TYR A 211 3.22 1.41 -0.52
CA TYR A 211 4.10 1.48 -1.68
C TYR A 211 5.07 0.31 -1.69
N ILE A 212 5.08 -0.46 -2.77
CA ILE A 212 5.76 -1.76 -2.84
C ILE A 212 6.97 -1.67 -3.76
N GLY A 213 8.16 -1.85 -3.19
CA GLY A 213 9.40 -1.97 -3.95
C GLY A 213 9.63 -3.39 -4.48
N ILE A 214 9.83 -3.51 -5.79
CA ILE A 214 10.40 -4.69 -6.46
C ILE A 214 11.54 -4.25 -7.37
N GLY A 215 12.53 -5.11 -7.62
CA GLY A 215 13.62 -4.70 -8.51
C GLY A 215 14.58 -5.77 -8.97
N TRP A 216 15.40 -5.38 -9.92
CA TRP A 216 16.49 -6.16 -10.49
C TRP A 216 17.80 -5.38 -10.40
N PHE A 217 18.92 -6.09 -10.31
CA PHE A 217 20.25 -5.54 -10.55
C PHE A 217 21.02 -6.40 -11.54
N TYR A 218 21.86 -5.78 -12.37
CA TYR A 218 22.74 -6.52 -13.27
C TYR A 218 24.03 -6.97 -12.55
N ASP A 219 24.24 -8.30 -12.50
CA ASP A 219 25.46 -8.90 -11.97
C ASP A 219 26.38 -9.30 -13.13
N ALA A 220 27.35 -8.44 -13.45
CA ALA A 220 28.30 -8.66 -14.53
C ALA A 220 29.14 -9.93 -14.34
N ALA A 221 29.39 -10.35 -13.10
CA ALA A 221 30.14 -11.59 -12.82
C ALA A 221 29.34 -12.84 -13.19
N LYS A 222 27.99 -12.75 -13.16
CA LYS A 222 27.08 -13.83 -13.58
C LYS A 222 26.54 -13.66 -15.00
N GLY A 223 26.80 -12.51 -15.64
CA GLY A 223 26.29 -12.16 -16.96
C GLY A 223 24.75 -12.10 -17.04
N LYS A 224 24.05 -11.81 -15.93
CA LYS A 224 22.58 -11.79 -15.89
C LYS A 224 22.04 -10.90 -14.78
N TYR A 225 20.76 -10.52 -14.91
CA TYR A 225 20.03 -9.85 -13.83
C TYR A 225 19.74 -10.81 -12.68
N GLN A 226 19.77 -10.26 -11.47
CA GLN A 226 19.45 -10.90 -10.20
C GLN A 226 18.44 -10.03 -9.45
N ASP A 227 17.67 -10.64 -8.55
CA ASP A 227 16.68 -9.91 -7.76
C ASP A 227 17.35 -8.90 -6.82
N ALA A 228 16.84 -7.68 -6.76
CA ALA A 228 17.37 -6.64 -5.86
C ALA A 228 17.12 -6.93 -4.38
N ASN A 229 16.23 -7.88 -4.06
CA ASN A 229 16.14 -8.47 -2.74
C ASN A 229 17.27 -9.48 -2.51
N THR A 230 18.45 -8.95 -2.18
CA THR A 230 19.68 -9.72 -1.90
C THR A 230 19.71 -10.37 -0.52
N PHE A 231 18.78 -10.00 0.38
CA PHE A 231 18.83 -10.36 1.80
C PHE A 231 18.19 -11.71 2.11
N GLY A 232 17.32 -12.21 1.23
CA GLY A 232 16.65 -13.50 1.44
C GLY A 232 15.38 -13.42 2.28
N TYR A 233 14.89 -12.23 2.61
CA TYR A 233 13.62 -11.97 3.30
C TYR A 233 12.92 -10.75 2.71
N SER A 234 11.60 -10.69 2.85
CA SER A 234 10.82 -9.48 2.55
C SER A 234 10.40 -8.80 3.85
N GLY A 235 9.88 -7.59 3.72
CA GLY A 235 9.46 -6.81 4.87
C GLY A 235 8.53 -5.68 4.48
N GLY A 236 7.57 -5.42 5.34
CA GLY A 236 6.60 -4.35 5.22
C GLY A 236 6.17 -3.81 6.57
N TRP A 237 5.68 -2.58 6.54
CA TRP A 237 5.02 -1.89 7.65
C TRP A 237 3.90 -1.02 7.07
N THR A 238 3.20 -0.25 7.90
CA THR A 238 2.20 0.69 7.39
C THR A 238 2.85 1.67 6.42
N GLY A 239 2.29 1.76 5.21
CA GLY A 239 2.78 2.66 4.16
C GLY A 239 3.76 2.07 3.16
N TRP A 240 4.48 0.98 3.46
CA TRP A 240 5.46 0.43 2.51
C TRP A 240 5.68 -1.08 2.67
N ALA A 241 6.12 -1.70 1.58
CA ALA A 241 6.68 -3.05 1.57
C ALA A 241 7.80 -3.16 0.54
N ALA A 242 8.66 -4.16 0.68
CA ALA A 242 9.63 -4.54 -0.33
C ALA A 242 9.69 -6.07 -0.44
N THR A 243 9.64 -6.59 -1.66
CA THR A 243 9.51 -8.03 -1.93
C THR A 243 10.31 -8.46 -3.17
N TRP A 244 10.38 -9.77 -3.42
CA TRP A 244 10.95 -10.33 -4.64
C TRP A 244 10.13 -9.98 -5.88
N ASN A 245 10.81 -9.92 -7.02
CA ASN A 245 10.22 -9.63 -8.32
C ASN A 245 9.86 -10.88 -9.13
N ASP A 246 9.91 -12.07 -8.52
CA ASP A 246 9.34 -13.27 -9.13
C ASP A 246 7.80 -13.28 -9.04
N PRO A 247 7.10 -14.16 -9.79
CA PRO A 247 5.65 -14.21 -9.74
C PRO A 247 5.10 -14.55 -8.34
N ALA A 248 5.79 -15.39 -7.57
CA ALA A 248 5.35 -15.79 -6.23
C ALA A 248 5.43 -14.63 -5.21
N GLY A 249 6.47 -13.80 -5.31
CA GLY A 249 6.65 -12.59 -4.51
C GLY A 249 5.65 -11.47 -4.84
N GLN A 250 5.04 -11.50 -6.04
CA GLN A 250 3.98 -10.58 -6.46
C GLN A 250 2.56 -11.15 -6.22
N CYS A 251 2.40 -12.47 -6.32
CA CYS A 251 1.14 -13.20 -6.32
C CYS A 251 1.31 -14.46 -5.45
N GLY A 252 1.11 -14.31 -4.14
CA GLY A 252 1.28 -15.39 -3.17
C GLY A 252 1.20 -14.90 -1.73
N ASN A 253 1.45 -15.82 -0.81
CA ASN A 253 1.38 -15.56 0.63
C ASN A 253 2.26 -14.38 1.05
N LEU A 254 3.49 -14.33 0.56
CA LEU A 254 4.45 -13.32 0.94
C LEU A 254 3.93 -11.89 0.70
N PHE A 255 3.37 -11.64 -0.48
CA PHE A 255 2.80 -10.34 -0.80
C PHE A 255 1.65 -9.99 0.16
N ALA A 256 0.75 -10.95 0.40
CA ALA A 256 -0.37 -10.76 1.32
C ALA A 256 0.11 -10.55 2.77
N HIS A 257 1.17 -11.23 3.18
CA HIS A 257 1.80 -11.08 4.50
C HIS A 257 2.35 -9.66 4.70
N GLU A 258 3.19 -9.18 3.77
CA GLU A 258 3.78 -7.84 3.89
C GLU A 258 2.74 -6.73 3.80
N LEU A 259 1.71 -6.89 2.96
CA LEU A 259 0.60 -5.94 2.94
C LEU A 259 -0.37 -6.09 4.11
N GLY A 260 -0.44 -7.26 4.75
CA GLY A 260 -1.11 -7.45 6.02
C GLY A 260 -0.51 -6.54 7.09
N HIS A 261 0.83 -6.46 7.18
CA HIS A 261 1.49 -5.47 8.02
C HIS A 261 1.14 -4.03 7.64
N SER A 262 1.00 -3.74 6.34
CA SER A 262 0.54 -2.41 5.89
C SER A 262 -0.89 -2.04 6.34
N LEU A 263 -1.71 -3.04 6.68
CA LEU A 263 -3.07 -2.90 7.19
C LEU A 263 -3.15 -3.05 8.72
N GLY A 264 -2.02 -2.89 9.41
CA GLY A 264 -1.94 -2.89 10.88
C GLY A 264 -1.91 -4.29 11.51
N LEU A 265 -1.68 -5.35 10.72
CA LEU A 265 -1.66 -6.70 11.25
C LEU A 265 -0.33 -7.08 11.89
N SER A 266 -0.41 -7.92 12.91
CA SER A 266 0.71 -8.63 13.51
C SER A 266 0.67 -10.11 13.12
N HIS A 267 1.78 -10.82 13.32
CA HIS A 267 1.84 -12.28 13.15
C HIS A 267 0.75 -12.97 13.98
N PHE A 268 0.09 -13.97 13.38
CA PHE A 268 -0.95 -14.78 14.03
C PHE A 268 -0.50 -16.23 14.19
N THR A 269 0.65 -16.39 14.84
CA THR A 269 1.39 -17.65 14.95
C THR A 269 1.10 -18.38 16.26
N THR A 270 1.82 -19.47 16.52
CA THR A 270 1.66 -20.30 17.72
C THR A 270 1.60 -19.48 19.01
N GLY A 271 0.51 -19.63 19.77
CA GLY A 271 0.29 -18.98 21.06
C GLY A 271 -0.32 -17.57 20.99
N THR A 272 -0.47 -17.01 19.80
CA THR A 272 -1.02 -15.67 19.60
C THR A 272 -2.51 -15.61 19.95
N ALA A 273 -3.32 -16.62 19.63
CA ALA A 273 -4.73 -16.66 20.01
C ALA A 273 -4.93 -16.62 21.52
N LYS A 274 -4.09 -17.35 22.27
CA LYS A 274 -4.09 -17.30 23.73
C LYS A 274 -3.71 -15.91 24.25
N GLN A 275 -2.68 -15.29 23.69
CA GLN A 275 -2.26 -13.94 24.05
C GLN A 275 -3.35 -12.89 23.77
N TRP A 276 -4.10 -13.08 22.67
CA TRP A 276 -5.20 -12.19 22.29
C TRP A 276 -6.53 -12.53 22.98
N GLY A 277 -6.60 -13.60 23.79
CA GLY A 277 -7.80 -13.99 24.52
C GLY A 277 -8.90 -14.61 23.65
N ILE A 278 -8.54 -15.22 22.52
CA ILE A 278 -9.49 -15.77 21.53
C ILE A 278 -9.26 -17.27 21.26
N ALA A 279 -8.57 -17.98 22.15
CA ALA A 279 -8.21 -19.39 21.96
C ALA A 279 -9.42 -20.32 21.78
N ASP A 280 -10.60 -19.95 22.30
CA ASP A 280 -11.83 -20.73 22.09
C ASP A 280 -12.36 -20.63 20.65
N GLU A 281 -12.15 -19.47 20.00
CA GLU A 281 -12.56 -19.22 18.61
C GLU A 281 -11.51 -19.67 17.60
N TYR A 282 -10.24 -19.54 17.97
CA TYR A 282 -9.06 -19.88 17.17
C TYR A 282 -8.11 -20.80 17.95
N PRO A 283 -8.50 -22.06 18.21
CA PRO A 283 -7.70 -23.00 19.01
C PRO A 283 -6.39 -23.40 18.34
N ASN A 284 -6.26 -23.15 17.03
CA ASN A 284 -5.07 -23.42 16.22
C ASN A 284 -4.44 -22.11 15.70
N ASP A 285 -4.58 -21.01 16.44
CA ASP A 285 -4.06 -19.68 16.07
C ASP A 285 -4.55 -19.24 14.68
N GLY A 286 -3.68 -18.73 13.81
CA GLY A 286 -4.01 -18.28 12.45
C GLY A 286 -4.30 -19.41 11.48
N VAL A 287 -5.08 -20.41 11.87
CA VAL A 287 -5.55 -21.51 11.01
C VAL A 287 -7.08 -21.48 11.01
N ASN A 288 -7.69 -21.32 9.85
CA ASN A 288 -9.14 -21.37 9.72
C ASN A 288 -9.66 -22.76 10.11
N GLY A 289 -10.67 -22.80 10.97
CA GLY A 289 -11.37 -24.00 11.40
C GLY A 289 -12.82 -24.05 10.90
N ARG A 290 -13.47 -25.20 11.11
CA ARG A 290 -14.87 -25.45 10.70
C ARG A 290 -15.88 -24.44 11.26
N ASN A 291 -15.60 -23.89 12.44
CA ASN A 291 -16.47 -22.93 13.12
C ASN A 291 -16.15 -21.47 12.75
N ASN A 292 -15.11 -21.22 11.94
CA ASN A 292 -14.80 -19.88 11.47
C ASN A 292 -15.61 -19.57 10.19
N PRO A 293 -15.91 -18.28 9.91
CA PRO A 293 -16.59 -17.88 8.69
C PRO A 293 -15.82 -18.28 7.43
N TRP A 294 -16.56 -18.53 6.34
CA TRP A 294 -15.96 -18.70 5.02
C TRP A 294 -15.69 -17.32 4.40
N GLY A 295 -14.62 -17.22 3.61
CA GLY A 295 -14.41 -16.05 2.76
C GLY A 295 -15.44 -15.98 1.63
N PHE A 296 -15.57 -14.81 1.03
CA PHE A 296 -16.39 -14.60 -0.15
C PHE A 296 -15.67 -13.69 -1.13
N ASP A 297 -15.51 -14.19 -2.36
CA ASP A 297 -14.96 -13.45 -3.50
C ASP A 297 -16.09 -12.67 -4.15
N THR A 298 -16.15 -11.37 -3.87
CA THR A 298 -17.20 -10.47 -4.34
C THR A 298 -17.09 -10.20 -5.84
N MET A 299 -15.88 -10.22 -6.39
CA MET A 299 -15.65 -9.98 -7.82
C MET A 299 -16.15 -11.12 -8.69
N ARG A 300 -16.08 -12.36 -8.20
CA ARG A 300 -16.53 -13.57 -8.91
C ARG A 300 -17.86 -14.10 -8.41
N ASN A 301 -18.40 -13.55 -7.31
CA ASN A 301 -19.60 -14.03 -6.64
C ASN A 301 -19.48 -15.52 -6.27
N LEU A 302 -18.42 -15.88 -5.54
CA LEU A 302 -18.10 -17.27 -5.13
C LEU A 302 -17.63 -17.32 -3.67
N PHE A 303 -17.99 -18.39 -2.96
CA PHE A 303 -17.45 -18.64 -1.61
C PHE A 303 -16.00 -19.14 -1.67
N ARG A 304 -15.24 -18.91 -0.59
CA ARG A 304 -13.91 -19.50 -0.38
C ARG A 304 -13.97 -20.48 0.78
N THR A 305 -13.51 -21.71 0.56
CA THR A 305 -13.52 -22.74 1.60
C THR A 305 -12.67 -22.35 2.81
N TRP A 306 -13.06 -22.73 4.04
CA TRP A 306 -12.19 -22.58 5.21
C TRP A 306 -10.99 -23.55 5.19
N TYR A 307 -11.11 -24.66 4.45
CA TYR A 307 -10.11 -25.71 4.32
C TYR A 307 -9.37 -25.64 2.98
N ARG A 308 -8.18 -26.25 2.92
CA ARG A 308 -7.35 -26.36 1.72
C ARG A 308 -7.93 -27.32 0.69
N VAL A 309 -7.75 -26.98 -0.57
CA VAL A 309 -8.16 -27.81 -1.71
C VAL A 309 -6.99 -27.92 -2.68
N ASP A 310 -6.70 -29.13 -3.14
CA ASP A 310 -5.75 -29.40 -4.22
C ASP A 310 -6.45 -30.11 -5.40
N ALA A 311 -5.67 -30.60 -6.38
CA ALA A 311 -6.21 -31.29 -7.55
C ALA A 311 -7.12 -32.49 -7.22
N ASN A 312 -6.87 -33.17 -6.11
CA ASN A 312 -7.56 -34.38 -5.68
C ASN A 312 -8.79 -34.10 -4.80
N GLY A 313 -8.96 -32.87 -4.31
CA GLY A 313 -10.09 -32.44 -3.50
C GLY A 313 -9.67 -31.75 -2.20
N PRO A 314 -10.49 -31.83 -1.14
CA PRO A 314 -10.09 -31.34 0.18
C PRO A 314 -8.80 -32.02 0.65
N VAL A 315 -7.82 -31.24 1.10
CA VAL A 315 -6.61 -31.79 1.72
C VAL A 315 -6.99 -32.32 3.10
N LEU A 316 -6.74 -33.61 3.34
CA LEU A 316 -7.09 -34.27 4.59
C LEU A 316 -5.86 -34.50 5.48
N ASP A 317 -6.02 -34.27 6.77
CA ASP A 317 -5.05 -34.66 7.78
C ASP A 317 -4.98 -36.20 7.87
N ARG A 318 -3.78 -36.76 7.81
CA ARG A 318 -3.59 -38.22 7.73
C ARG A 318 -4.00 -38.96 9.00
N ALA A 319 -3.90 -38.30 10.16
CA ALA A 319 -4.19 -38.93 11.45
C ALA A 319 -5.69 -38.91 11.77
N THR A 320 -6.37 -37.83 11.41
CA THR A 320 -7.78 -37.59 11.77
C THR A 320 -8.76 -37.79 10.62
N GLY A 321 -8.27 -37.80 9.37
CA GLY A 321 -9.08 -37.82 8.16
C GLY A 321 -9.90 -36.54 7.94
N GLN A 322 -9.67 -35.48 8.72
CA GLN A 322 -10.42 -34.23 8.65
C GLN A 322 -9.80 -33.25 7.65
N PRO A 323 -10.58 -32.35 7.03
CA PRO A 323 -10.04 -31.29 6.20
C PRO A 323 -9.05 -30.39 6.95
N VAL A 324 -7.92 -30.10 6.31
CA VAL A 324 -6.88 -29.19 6.82
C VAL A 324 -7.28 -27.74 6.58
N GLY A 325 -7.28 -26.93 7.63
CA GLY A 325 -7.59 -25.50 7.58
C GLY A 325 -6.63 -24.68 6.72
N LYS A 326 -7.11 -23.60 6.11
CA LYS A 326 -6.25 -22.61 5.45
C LYS A 326 -5.54 -21.74 6.49
N HIS A 327 -4.26 -21.44 6.26
CA HIS A 327 -3.50 -20.54 7.10
C HIS A 327 -3.81 -19.07 6.78
N ASP A 328 -3.86 -18.24 7.82
CA ASP A 328 -3.79 -16.80 7.70
C ASP A 328 -2.47 -16.38 7.04
N PRO A 329 -2.43 -15.33 6.20
CA PRO A 329 -1.18 -14.84 5.65
C PRO A 329 -0.15 -14.47 6.73
N MET A 330 -0.61 -14.00 7.89
CA MET A 330 0.21 -13.70 9.08
C MET A 330 0.66 -14.96 9.85
N ASN A 331 0.38 -16.15 9.34
CA ASN A 331 0.73 -17.47 9.90
C ASN A 331 1.25 -18.44 8.81
N GLY A 332 1.88 -17.92 7.75
CA GLY A 332 2.37 -18.76 6.65
C GLY A 332 1.22 -19.32 5.80
N GLY A 333 0.39 -18.42 5.27
CA GLY A 333 -0.67 -18.69 4.30
C GLY A 333 -0.20 -19.49 3.08
N GLU A 334 -1.16 -20.05 2.33
CA GLU A 334 -0.85 -20.82 1.12
C GLU A 334 -0.31 -19.97 -0.03
N ASP A 335 0.48 -20.59 -0.90
CA ASP A 335 0.89 -19.98 -2.15
C ASP A 335 -0.29 -19.67 -3.09
N GLY A 336 -0.06 -18.73 -4.01
CA GLY A 336 -0.99 -18.44 -5.09
C GLY A 336 -1.20 -19.66 -5.99
N ASN A 337 -2.39 -19.77 -6.56
CA ASN A 337 -2.78 -20.89 -7.40
C ASN A 337 -3.56 -20.43 -8.65
N ALA A 338 -4.07 -21.39 -9.42
CA ALA A 338 -4.77 -21.11 -10.68
C ALA A 338 -6.04 -20.26 -10.53
N VAL A 339 -6.69 -20.25 -9.35
CA VAL A 339 -7.95 -19.52 -9.14
C VAL A 339 -7.77 -18.19 -8.39
N ALA A 340 -6.75 -18.06 -7.53
CA ALA A 340 -6.49 -16.87 -6.73
C ALA A 340 -5.00 -16.64 -6.46
N CYS A 341 -4.57 -15.37 -6.46
CA CYS A 341 -3.20 -14.99 -6.05
C CYS A 341 -2.93 -15.11 -4.56
N TYR A 342 -3.90 -14.73 -3.71
CA TYR A 342 -3.62 -14.50 -2.29
C TYR A 342 -4.38 -15.49 -1.40
N PRO A 343 -3.73 -15.99 -0.33
CA PRO A 343 -4.42 -16.71 0.72
C PRO A 343 -5.47 -15.82 1.39
N GLN A 344 -6.51 -16.44 1.94
CA GLN A 344 -7.54 -15.69 2.67
C GLN A 344 -7.04 -15.35 4.08
N PHE A 345 -7.23 -14.10 4.50
CA PHE A 345 -7.11 -13.76 5.92
C PHE A 345 -8.20 -14.45 6.73
N THR A 346 -7.89 -14.78 7.97
CA THR A 346 -8.90 -15.19 8.95
C THR A 346 -9.88 -14.04 9.20
N ALA A 347 -11.13 -14.37 9.53
CA ALA A 347 -12.14 -13.35 9.83
C ALA A 347 -11.72 -12.42 10.99
N TYR A 348 -10.92 -12.93 11.94
CA TYR A 348 -10.39 -12.12 13.03
C TYR A 348 -9.36 -11.08 12.56
N GLN A 349 -8.46 -11.45 11.65
CA GLN A 349 -7.52 -10.49 11.06
C GLN A 349 -8.24 -9.51 10.14
N ALA A 350 -9.25 -9.94 9.38
CA ALA A 350 -10.10 -9.02 8.60
C ALA A 350 -10.82 -8.00 9.51
N MET A 351 -11.34 -8.42 10.67
CA MET A 351 -11.89 -7.49 11.67
C MET A 351 -10.83 -6.52 12.19
N LYS A 352 -9.60 -6.97 12.46
CA LYS A 352 -8.50 -6.10 12.88
C LYS A 352 -8.13 -5.08 11.81
N MET A 353 -8.07 -5.47 10.53
CA MET A 353 -7.86 -4.55 9.42
C MET A 353 -8.96 -3.47 9.38
N GLN A 354 -10.24 -3.88 9.45
CA GLN A 354 -11.37 -2.95 9.45
C GLN A 354 -11.30 -1.98 10.63
N ASN A 355 -11.05 -2.47 11.84
CA ASN A 355 -10.90 -1.63 13.03
C ASN A 355 -9.73 -0.64 12.89
N TRP A 356 -8.61 -1.07 12.30
CA TRP A 356 -7.48 -0.19 12.03
C TRP A 356 -7.82 0.88 10.99
N LEU A 357 -8.50 0.52 9.90
CA LEU A 357 -8.97 1.46 8.87
C LEU A 357 -9.94 2.50 9.45
N ASP A 358 -10.84 2.08 10.34
CA ASP A 358 -11.80 2.97 11.01
C ASP A 358 -11.11 3.90 12.01
N ALA A 359 -10.16 3.37 12.79
CA ALA A 359 -9.52 4.12 13.87
C ALA A 359 -8.40 5.06 13.38
N THR A 360 -7.77 4.77 12.25
CA THR A 360 -6.56 5.46 11.77
C THR A 360 -6.92 6.57 10.77
N PRO A 361 -6.47 7.82 10.98
CA PRO A 361 -6.68 8.91 10.02
C PRO A 361 -6.20 8.54 8.61
N THR A 362 -6.79 9.16 7.60
CA THR A 362 -6.46 8.93 6.19
C THR A 362 -6.32 10.24 5.43
N LEU A 363 -5.69 10.17 4.25
CA LEU A 363 -5.61 11.29 3.33
C LEU A 363 -6.73 11.13 2.31
N THR A 364 -7.61 12.12 2.23
CA THR A 364 -8.73 12.11 1.27
C THR A 364 -9.11 13.54 0.91
N ASP A 365 -9.95 13.68 -0.11
CA ASP A 365 -10.62 14.92 -0.46
C ASP A 365 -12.08 14.80 -0.02
N GLU A 366 -12.49 15.61 0.96
CA GLU A 366 -13.89 15.71 1.37
C GLU A 366 -14.52 16.97 0.78
N ASN A 367 -15.39 16.79 -0.22
CA ASN A 367 -16.15 17.87 -0.88
C ASN A 367 -15.28 18.99 -1.47
N GLY A 368 -14.20 18.63 -2.17
CA GLY A 368 -13.25 19.58 -2.78
C GLY A 368 -12.22 20.13 -1.79
N THR A 369 -12.11 19.54 -0.60
CA THR A 369 -11.13 19.92 0.42
C THR A 369 -10.16 18.77 0.67
N PRO A 370 -8.96 18.82 0.08
CA PRO A 370 -7.87 17.91 0.40
C PRO A 370 -7.45 18.05 1.87
N GLY A 371 -7.32 16.93 2.59
CA GLY A 371 -6.97 16.98 4.00
C GLY A 371 -6.66 15.64 4.64
N VAL A 372 -6.45 15.69 5.95
CA VAL A 372 -6.33 14.53 6.83
C VAL A 372 -7.66 14.37 7.55
N TYR A 373 -8.26 13.20 7.46
CA TYR A 373 -9.59 12.93 7.99
C TYR A 373 -9.63 11.65 8.80
N ARG A 374 -10.53 11.59 9.78
CA ARG A 374 -10.80 10.41 10.59
C ARG A 374 -12.27 10.04 10.52
N TRP A 375 -12.57 8.75 10.40
CA TRP A 375 -13.95 8.26 10.44
C TRP A 375 -14.53 8.43 11.84
N ASN A 376 -15.69 9.07 11.92
CA ASN A 376 -16.48 9.17 13.14
C ASN A 376 -17.61 8.14 13.08
N SER A 377 -17.48 7.07 13.86
CA SER A 377 -18.47 5.97 13.90
C SER A 377 -19.82 6.36 14.51
N THR A 378 -19.91 7.52 15.17
CA THR A 378 -21.15 8.03 15.75
C THR A 378 -21.95 8.82 14.73
N THR A 379 -21.28 9.70 13.99
CA THR A 379 -21.93 10.54 12.95
C THR A 379 -21.94 9.88 11.57
N LEU A 380 -21.15 8.80 11.41
CA LEU A 380 -20.94 8.05 10.18
C LEU A 380 -20.44 8.93 9.04
N ARG A 381 -19.45 9.77 9.35
CA ARG A 381 -18.82 10.75 8.45
C ARG A 381 -17.34 10.89 8.74
N TYR A 382 -16.61 11.51 7.82
CA TYR A 382 -15.24 11.96 8.04
C TYR A 382 -15.21 13.30 8.77
N ASP A 383 -14.52 13.33 9.90
CA ASP A 383 -14.17 14.57 10.60
C ASP A 383 -12.73 14.96 10.26
N SER A 384 -12.47 16.27 10.15
CA SER A 384 -11.11 16.77 9.98
C SER A 384 -10.22 16.35 11.15
N ALA A 385 -9.01 15.91 10.83
CA ALA A 385 -8.01 15.49 11.80
C ALA A 385 -6.70 16.26 11.60
N THR A 386 -5.94 16.41 12.67
CA THR A 386 -4.63 17.04 12.61
C THR A 386 -3.66 16.14 11.83
N ALA A 387 -2.84 16.75 10.97
CA ALA A 387 -1.73 16.05 10.35
C ALA A 387 -0.76 15.53 11.43
N ALA A 388 -0.17 14.36 11.18
CA ALA A 388 0.86 13.82 12.06
C ALA A 388 2.08 14.76 12.12
N ASP A 389 2.83 14.68 13.21
CA ASP A 389 4.00 15.54 13.43
C ASP A 389 4.98 15.47 12.25
N GLY A 390 5.34 16.66 11.75
CA GLY A 390 6.24 16.82 10.62
C GLY A 390 5.64 16.50 9.25
N ALA A 391 4.38 16.05 9.16
CA ALA A 391 3.69 15.90 7.88
C ALA A 391 3.24 17.27 7.34
N LEU A 392 3.49 17.50 6.06
CA LEU A 392 3.02 18.66 5.32
C LEU A 392 1.50 18.58 5.10
N ARG A 393 0.86 19.75 4.96
CA ARG A 393 -0.57 19.85 4.66
C ARG A 393 -0.86 19.39 3.23
N PRO A 394 -1.81 18.47 3.01
CA PRO A 394 -2.26 18.10 1.67
C PRO A 394 -2.70 19.32 0.86
N ALA A 395 -2.31 19.36 -0.41
CA ALA A 395 -2.75 20.37 -1.37
C ALA A 395 -3.62 19.75 -2.46
N LYS A 396 -3.29 18.53 -2.90
CA LYS A 396 -4.06 17.73 -3.86
C LYS A 396 -3.88 16.25 -3.53
N ILE A 397 -4.96 15.46 -3.63
CA ILE A 397 -4.97 14.02 -3.35
C ILE A 397 -5.29 13.27 -4.64
N ASP A 398 -4.64 12.12 -4.84
CA ASP A 398 -4.92 11.19 -5.94
C ASP A 398 -4.84 11.83 -7.34
N ILE A 399 -3.75 12.57 -7.59
CA ILE A 399 -3.45 13.20 -8.88
C ILE A 399 -2.19 12.62 -9.54
N PRO A 400 -1.96 12.87 -10.85
CA PRO A 400 -0.69 12.53 -11.47
C PRO A 400 0.49 13.28 -10.85
N VAL A 401 1.54 12.53 -10.48
CA VAL A 401 2.71 13.06 -9.77
C VAL A 401 4.03 12.70 -10.44
N ALA A 402 5.02 13.58 -10.28
CA ALA A 402 6.43 13.24 -10.35
C ALA A 402 7.00 13.15 -8.93
N THR A 403 7.39 11.94 -8.52
CA THR A 403 8.02 11.68 -7.22
C THR A 403 9.53 11.82 -7.34
N LEU A 404 10.09 12.77 -6.59
CA LEU A 404 11.53 12.98 -6.46
C LEU A 404 12.08 12.20 -5.27
N VAL A 405 13.29 11.66 -5.44
CA VAL A 405 14.12 11.15 -4.36
C VAL A 405 15.52 11.72 -4.52
N GLY A 406 16.06 12.28 -3.45
CA GLY A 406 17.40 12.86 -3.43
C GLY A 406 18.24 12.37 -2.27
N THR A 407 19.54 12.60 -2.36
CA THR A 407 20.55 12.28 -1.36
C THR A 407 21.29 13.53 -0.94
N LEU A 408 21.67 13.59 0.34
CA LEU A 408 22.49 14.65 0.94
C LEU A 408 23.67 14.02 1.67
N THR A 409 24.84 14.62 1.55
CA THR A 409 26.10 14.16 2.16
C THR A 409 26.93 15.36 2.60
N ALA A 410 28.03 15.12 3.33
CA ALA A 410 28.97 16.17 3.71
C ALA A 410 29.73 16.78 2.52
N ASN A 411 29.81 16.07 1.39
CA ASN A 411 30.50 16.56 0.21
C ASN A 411 29.51 17.14 -0.80
N LEU A 412 29.67 18.44 -1.08
CA LEU A 412 28.81 19.19 -1.98
C LEU A 412 29.25 19.12 -3.44
N THR A 413 30.43 18.56 -3.75
CA THR A 413 31.08 18.69 -5.06
C THR A 413 31.35 17.37 -5.80
N ASP A 414 31.26 16.23 -5.13
CA ASP A 414 31.52 14.90 -5.74
C ASP A 414 30.28 14.27 -6.42
N GLY A 415 29.16 15.00 -6.42
CA GLY A 415 27.89 14.55 -7.01
C GLY A 415 27.14 13.51 -6.18
N THR A 416 27.47 13.34 -4.89
CA THR A 416 26.73 12.44 -3.97
C THR A 416 25.53 13.14 -3.31
N SER A 417 25.61 14.46 -3.10
CA SER A 417 24.45 15.31 -2.85
C SER A 417 23.73 15.60 -4.17
N GLN A 418 22.65 14.87 -4.47
CA GLN A 418 22.01 14.89 -5.80
C GLN A 418 20.53 14.50 -5.77
N ILE A 419 19.86 14.59 -6.92
CA ILE A 419 18.48 14.17 -7.12
C ILE A 419 18.43 13.09 -8.19
N TYR A 420 17.89 11.91 -7.89
CA TYR A 420 17.73 10.83 -8.88
C TYR A 420 16.73 11.21 -9.98
N PRO A 421 16.71 10.47 -11.11
CA PRO A 421 15.59 10.56 -12.05
C PRO A 421 14.24 10.38 -11.32
N PRO A 422 13.22 11.20 -11.63
CA PRO A 422 11.91 11.09 -11.01
C PRO A 422 11.20 9.79 -11.38
N LEU A 423 10.35 9.32 -10.47
CA LEU A 423 9.33 8.31 -10.79
C LEU A 423 8.02 9.02 -11.12
N PHE A 424 7.27 8.53 -12.11
CA PHE A 424 5.99 9.12 -12.49
C PHE A 424 4.84 8.14 -12.27
N ALA A 425 3.69 8.64 -11.82
CA ALA A 425 2.47 7.85 -11.66
C ALA A 425 1.22 8.70 -11.90
N LYS A 426 0.10 8.06 -12.25
CA LYS A 426 -1.21 8.72 -12.39
C LYS A 426 -1.90 9.03 -11.06
N SER A 427 -1.40 8.48 -9.96
CA SER A 427 -1.98 8.62 -8.63
C SER A 427 -0.87 8.91 -7.63
N GLY A 428 -1.09 9.94 -6.82
CA GLY A 428 -0.21 10.36 -5.74
C GLY A 428 -0.71 11.66 -5.10
N ASN A 429 -0.11 12.02 -3.97
CA ASN A 429 -0.55 13.18 -3.18
C ASN A 429 0.49 14.31 -3.25
N VAL A 430 0.05 15.55 -3.43
CA VAL A 430 0.90 16.75 -3.43
C VAL A 430 0.59 17.58 -2.18
N PHE A 431 1.61 18.20 -1.63
CA PHE A 431 1.56 18.90 -0.34
C PHE A 431 2.05 20.33 -0.46
N THR A 432 1.62 21.20 0.46
CA THR A 432 2.15 22.57 0.54
C THR A 432 3.62 22.51 0.96
N LEU A 433 4.53 22.96 0.07
CA LEU A 433 5.97 22.90 0.29
C LEU A 433 6.44 24.07 1.20
N PRO A 434 7.37 23.81 2.14
CA PRO A 434 7.93 24.84 3.01
C PRO A 434 8.86 25.77 2.22
N ASN A 435 8.57 27.07 2.19
CA ASN A 435 9.40 28.04 1.47
C ASN A 435 10.65 28.40 2.30
N PRO A 436 11.89 28.19 1.78
CA PRO A 436 13.14 28.49 2.49
C PRO A 436 13.33 29.98 2.81
N PHE A 437 12.63 30.88 2.11
CA PHE A 437 12.73 32.33 2.29
C PHE A 437 11.54 32.90 3.08
N GLY A 438 10.59 32.03 3.47
CA GLY A 438 9.46 32.42 4.30
C GLY A 438 9.85 32.57 5.77
N SER A 439 8.95 33.10 6.58
CA SER A 439 9.07 33.09 8.04
C SER A 439 8.02 32.14 8.65
N GLY A 440 8.23 31.71 9.89
CA GLY A 440 7.23 30.97 10.67
C GLY A 440 7.12 29.46 10.36
N LEU A 441 8.08 28.87 9.64
CA LEU A 441 8.16 27.40 9.56
C LEU A 441 8.39 26.78 10.96
N PRO A 442 7.86 25.56 11.21
CA PRO A 442 7.94 24.91 12.51
C PRO A 442 9.37 24.49 12.88
N ALA A 443 9.58 24.16 14.15
CA ALA A 443 10.87 23.82 14.75
C ALA A 443 11.75 22.81 13.97
N PRO A 444 11.21 21.79 13.25
CA PRO A 444 12.06 20.89 12.45
C PRO A 444 12.90 21.59 11.37
N TYR A 445 12.51 22.78 10.93
CA TYR A 445 13.23 23.55 9.90
C TYR A 445 14.30 24.48 10.48
N THR A 446 14.38 24.61 11.80
CA THR A 446 15.41 25.43 12.45
C THR A 446 16.80 24.89 12.12
N ASP A 447 17.69 25.80 11.71
CA ASP A 447 19.05 25.51 11.26
C ASP A 447 19.17 24.70 9.96
N ALA A 448 18.08 24.55 9.21
CA ALA A 448 18.11 23.88 7.92
C ALA A 448 19.06 24.59 6.93
N ARG A 449 19.76 23.79 6.11
CA ARG A 449 20.79 24.27 5.16
C ARG A 449 20.55 23.90 3.71
N TYR A 450 19.61 23.01 3.42
CA TYR A 450 19.38 22.51 2.07
C TYR A 450 17.99 22.87 1.58
N PHE A 451 17.86 23.25 0.32
CA PHE A 451 16.57 23.47 -0.32
C PHE A 451 16.59 23.10 -1.79
N VAL A 452 15.42 22.84 -2.35
CA VAL A 452 15.24 22.64 -3.78
C VAL A 452 14.47 23.80 -4.40
N LYS A 453 14.84 24.17 -5.62
CA LYS A 453 14.11 25.05 -6.53
C LYS A 453 13.53 24.21 -7.66
N ILE A 454 12.24 24.37 -7.92
CA ILE A 454 11.49 23.63 -8.94
C ILE A 454 11.00 24.61 -9.98
N ALA A 455 11.49 24.50 -11.22
CA ALA A 455 11.02 25.30 -12.34
C ALA A 455 10.04 24.51 -13.21
N TYR A 456 8.94 25.15 -13.58
CA TYR A 456 7.86 24.57 -14.37
C TYR A 456 7.84 25.12 -15.80
N ALA A 457 7.09 24.46 -16.68
CA ALA A 457 7.01 24.84 -18.10
C ALA A 457 6.37 26.22 -18.33
N ASP A 458 5.51 26.66 -17.42
CA ASP A 458 4.84 27.97 -17.46
C ASP A 458 5.73 29.11 -16.93
N GLY A 459 6.98 28.81 -16.53
CA GLY A 459 7.91 29.76 -15.94
C GLY A 459 7.71 30.00 -14.44
N SER A 460 6.70 29.40 -13.82
CA SER A 460 6.54 29.44 -12.36
C SER A 460 7.66 28.66 -11.66
N VAL A 461 7.91 29.04 -10.40
CA VAL A 461 8.92 28.41 -9.56
C VAL A 461 8.34 28.14 -8.18
N ASP A 462 8.55 26.92 -7.70
CA ASP A 462 8.30 26.55 -6.31
C ASP A 462 9.64 26.28 -5.60
N TYR A 463 9.63 26.39 -4.27
CA TYR A 463 10.78 26.04 -3.44
C TYR A 463 10.36 25.08 -2.34
N ALA A 464 11.27 24.20 -1.92
CA ALA A 464 11.06 23.36 -0.75
C ALA A 464 12.33 23.34 0.13
N LEU A 465 12.21 23.85 1.35
CA LEU A 465 13.24 23.72 2.39
C LEU A 465 13.27 22.28 2.89
N ILE A 466 14.47 21.69 2.98
CA ILE A 466 14.68 20.36 3.54
C ILE A 466 15.09 20.54 5.00
N PRO A 467 14.38 19.93 5.98
CA PRO A 467 14.65 20.06 7.41
C PRO A 467 15.89 19.27 7.83
N ASP A 468 17.04 19.61 7.27
CA ASP A 468 18.33 19.03 7.61
C ASP A 468 19.39 20.11 7.76
N ARG A 469 20.21 19.93 8.79
CA ARG A 469 21.27 20.85 9.18
C ARG A 469 22.53 20.57 8.37
N GLU A 470 23.55 21.40 8.56
CA GLU A 470 24.87 21.16 7.97
C GLU A 470 25.35 19.73 8.22
N ILE A 471 25.62 18.98 7.14
CA ILE A 471 26.16 17.63 7.24
C ILE A 471 27.68 17.72 7.35
N THR A 472 28.22 17.54 8.55
CA THR A 472 29.67 17.56 8.79
C THR A 472 30.29 16.17 8.88
N ASN A 473 29.46 15.13 9.11
CA ASN A 473 29.95 13.76 9.19
C ASN A 473 30.18 13.17 7.79
N ALA A 474 31.44 12.85 7.50
CA ALA A 474 31.87 12.32 6.20
C ALA A 474 31.20 11.00 5.78
N THR A 475 30.66 10.22 6.73
CA THR A 475 29.97 8.95 6.41
C THR A 475 28.45 9.07 6.36
N GLN A 476 27.89 10.27 6.57
CA GLN A 476 26.45 10.48 6.61
C GLN A 476 25.85 10.51 5.19
N LEU A 477 24.80 9.71 5.00
CA LEU A 477 23.99 9.68 3.78
C LEU A 477 22.53 9.87 4.17
N ASP A 478 22.03 11.07 3.96
CA ASP A 478 20.64 11.41 4.19
C ASP A 478 19.86 11.37 2.89
N SER A 479 18.55 11.14 2.98
CA SER A 479 17.66 11.06 1.83
C SER A 479 16.37 11.83 2.08
N PHE A 480 15.88 12.49 1.03
CA PHE A 480 14.62 13.22 1.04
C PHE A 480 13.80 12.83 -0.18
N SER A 481 12.52 13.19 -0.15
CA SER A 481 11.59 12.91 -1.23
C SER A 481 10.45 13.92 -1.24
N LEU A 482 9.83 14.14 -2.39
CA LEU A 482 8.60 14.93 -2.49
C LEU A 482 7.86 14.61 -3.78
N ASN A 483 6.55 14.84 -3.78
CA ASN A 483 5.72 14.75 -4.98
C ASN A 483 5.50 16.14 -5.57
N LEU A 484 5.68 16.23 -6.88
CA LEU A 484 5.32 17.39 -7.69
C LEU A 484 4.07 17.09 -8.50
N GLU A 485 3.21 18.10 -8.67
CA GLU A 485 2.09 18.01 -9.59
C GLU A 485 2.59 17.89 -11.03
N LEU A 486 2.32 16.74 -11.65
CA LEU A 486 2.80 16.46 -13.01
C LEU A 486 2.11 17.35 -14.05
N GLN A 487 0.85 17.75 -13.80
CA GLN A 487 0.09 18.64 -14.70
C GLN A 487 0.75 20.01 -14.88
N ARG A 488 1.48 20.52 -13.87
CA ARG A 488 2.27 21.75 -13.99
C ARG A 488 3.54 21.59 -14.83
N ASN A 489 3.83 20.35 -15.27
CA ASN A 489 4.93 20.04 -16.19
C ASN A 489 6.30 20.50 -15.65
N PRO A 490 6.78 19.93 -14.51
CA PRO A 490 8.08 20.30 -13.94
C PRO A 490 9.20 20.02 -14.95
N LYS A 491 10.09 21.00 -15.15
CA LYS A 491 11.16 20.94 -16.15
C LYS A 491 12.55 20.82 -15.57
N ARG A 492 12.79 21.45 -14.43
CA ARG A 492 14.12 21.47 -13.82
C ARG A 492 14.03 21.51 -12.31
N ILE A 493 14.85 20.70 -11.65
CA ILE A 493 15.05 20.74 -10.21
C ILE A 493 16.49 21.10 -9.93
N GLN A 494 16.69 22.06 -9.04
CA GLN A 494 18.00 22.49 -8.60
C GLN A 494 18.09 22.32 -7.09
N LEU A 495 19.12 21.63 -6.62
CA LEU A 495 19.41 21.44 -5.21
C LEU A 495 20.46 22.47 -4.80
N PHE A 496 20.22 23.14 -3.68
CA PHE A 496 21.07 24.19 -3.13
C PHE A 496 21.52 23.86 -1.71
N HIS A 497 22.68 24.40 -1.35
CA HIS A 497 23.19 24.51 0.01
C HIS A 497 23.32 25.98 0.39
N ALA A 498 22.76 26.37 1.54
CA ALA A 498 22.71 27.75 1.99
C ALA A 498 23.84 28.08 2.99
N HIS A 499 24.54 29.19 2.76
CA HIS A 499 25.63 29.65 3.64
C HIS A 499 25.12 30.11 5.00
N LYS A 500 23.84 30.49 5.09
CA LYS A 500 23.13 30.80 6.34
C LYS A 500 22.02 29.79 6.60
N ALA A 501 21.78 29.53 7.89
CA ALA A 501 20.75 28.61 8.32
C ALA A 501 19.38 29.29 8.24
N TYR A 502 18.32 28.53 8.00
CA TYR A 502 16.96 29.04 8.15
C TYR A 502 16.78 29.63 9.57
N PRO A 503 16.19 30.83 9.74
CA PRO A 503 15.38 31.58 8.77
C PRO A 503 16.12 32.62 7.91
N ALA A 504 17.46 32.63 7.90
CA ALA A 504 18.27 33.65 7.21
C ALA A 504 18.75 33.23 5.81
N ILE A 505 18.10 32.24 5.18
CA ILE A 505 18.45 31.76 3.84
C ILE A 505 18.06 32.80 2.80
N THR A 506 18.94 33.04 1.82
CA THR A 506 18.62 33.73 0.57
C THR A 506 19.18 32.93 -0.61
N GLU A 507 18.55 33.02 -1.77
CA GLU A 507 19.02 32.30 -2.97
C GLU A 507 20.39 32.80 -3.43
N GLN A 508 20.67 34.10 -3.29
CA GLN A 508 21.94 34.70 -3.71
C GLN A 508 23.12 34.31 -2.81
N ASP A 509 22.85 33.91 -1.56
CA ASP A 509 23.82 33.50 -0.54
C ASP A 509 23.79 31.96 -0.37
N SER A 510 23.64 31.25 -1.49
CA SER A 510 23.53 29.79 -1.56
C SER A 510 24.27 29.23 -2.78
N ASP A 511 24.89 28.07 -2.60
CA ASP A 511 25.58 27.34 -3.66
C ASP A 511 24.62 26.36 -4.35
N LEU A 512 24.61 26.40 -5.69
CA LEU A 512 23.96 25.37 -6.50
C LEU A 512 24.82 24.09 -6.46
N ILE A 513 24.32 23.03 -5.83
CA ILE A 513 25.06 21.77 -5.67
C ILE A 513 24.69 20.72 -6.72
N TYR A 514 23.44 20.73 -7.21
CA TYR A 514 23.02 19.78 -8.24
C TYR A 514 21.90 20.34 -9.12
N THR A 515 21.88 19.95 -10.41
CA THR A 515 20.77 20.24 -11.33
C THR A 515 20.30 18.97 -12.01
N ARG A 516 18.97 18.77 -12.05
CA ARG A 516 18.29 17.71 -12.77
C ARG A 516 17.31 18.33 -13.76
N GLU A 517 17.53 18.08 -15.04
CA GLU A 517 16.49 18.30 -16.04
C GLU A 517 15.47 17.16 -15.98
N ILE A 518 14.19 17.51 -16.15
CA ILE A 518 13.07 16.59 -16.18
C ILE A 518 12.38 16.70 -17.53
N ASN A 519 12.29 15.56 -18.21
CA ASN A 519 11.44 15.38 -19.37
C ASN A 519 10.26 14.51 -18.94
N PRO A 520 9.18 15.12 -18.40
CA PRO A 520 8.06 14.35 -17.93
C PRO A 520 7.35 13.69 -19.12
N PRO A 521 6.91 12.42 -19.00
CA PRO A 521 6.02 11.82 -19.97
C PRO A 521 4.69 12.57 -19.99
N THR A 522 3.93 12.47 -21.08
CA THR A 522 2.55 12.95 -21.06
C THR A 522 1.73 12.06 -20.13
N ILE A 523 0.69 12.61 -19.49
CA ILE A 523 -0.12 11.86 -18.53
C ILE A 523 -0.75 10.62 -19.18
N ASP A 524 -1.11 10.70 -20.46
CA ASP A 524 -1.70 9.57 -21.20
C ASP A 524 -0.72 8.40 -21.41
N GLN A 525 0.59 8.67 -21.39
CA GLN A 525 1.63 7.63 -21.49
C GLN A 525 1.85 6.87 -20.17
N LEU A 526 1.32 7.38 -19.06
CA LEU A 526 1.49 6.72 -17.77
C LEU A 526 0.55 5.50 -17.64
N PRO A 527 1.00 4.43 -16.93
CA PRO A 527 0.16 3.28 -16.65
C PRO A 527 -1.16 3.69 -16.01
N ALA A 528 -2.27 3.13 -16.50
CA ALA A 528 -3.59 3.36 -15.92
C ALA A 528 -3.71 2.68 -14.55
N PRO A 529 -4.27 3.36 -13.53
CA PRO A 529 -4.64 2.70 -12.29
C PRO A 529 -5.74 1.67 -12.53
N VAL A 530 -5.73 0.59 -11.76
CA VAL A 530 -6.86 -0.32 -11.63
C VAL A 530 -7.59 0.04 -10.35
N VAL A 531 -8.77 0.64 -10.50
CA VAL A 531 -9.67 0.96 -9.38
C VAL A 531 -10.77 -0.09 -9.33
N ILE A 532 -10.91 -0.75 -8.19
CA ILE A 532 -11.93 -1.78 -7.95
C ILE A 532 -12.79 -1.38 -6.75
N GLY A 533 -14.09 -1.66 -6.86
CA GLY A 533 -15.10 -1.26 -5.89
C GLY A 533 -15.65 0.14 -6.15
N SER A 534 -16.66 0.51 -5.35
CA SER A 534 -17.29 1.84 -5.29
C SER A 534 -18.26 1.89 -4.12
#